data_AF-A0A9D9LMR7-F1
#
_entry.id   AF-A0A9D9LMR7-F1
#
_cell.length_a   1.000
_cell.length_b   1.000
_cell.length_c   1.000
_cell.angle_alpha   90.00
_cell.angle_beta   90.00
_cell.angle_gamma   90.00
#
_symmetry.space_group_name_H-M   'P 1'
#
loop_
_entity.id
_entity.type
_entity.pdbx_description
1 polymer ?
#
loop_
_entity_poly.entity_id
_entity_poly.type
_entity_poly.pdbx_seq_one_letter_code
_entity_poly.pdbx_strand_id
1 'polypeptide(L)'
;MRAIATILAIVLSVVAASAQRPPVVMFYNVESLYDTIPSLFYNDSDYTPKGSLRWNTTRYQSKLQAITSVVDSVAAEIVALAEVENESVV
;
A
#
# COMPACT_ATOMS: atom_id res chain seq x y z
N MET A 1 -18.17 28.87 38.18
CA MET A 1 -17.15 27.82 37.95
C MET A 1 -17.62 26.73 36.97
N ARG A 2 -18.80 26.10 37.17
CA ARG A 2 -19.32 25.07 36.23
C ARG A 2 -19.49 25.55 34.78
N ALA A 3 -20.17 26.68 34.55
CA ALA A 3 -20.38 27.22 33.20
C ALA A 3 -19.07 27.56 32.46
N ILE A 4 -18.08 28.11 33.17
CA ILE A 4 -16.76 28.42 32.61
C ILE A 4 -16.03 27.12 32.19
N ALA A 5 -16.06 26.09 33.03
CA ALA A 5 -15.47 24.79 32.71
C ALA A 5 -16.15 24.14 31.50
N THR A 6 -17.48 24.23 31.39
CA THR A 6 -18.22 23.70 30.23
C THR A 6 -17.89 24.44 28.95
N ILE A 7 -17.83 25.78 28.99
CA ILE A 7 -17.45 26.59 27.82
C ILE A 7 -16.01 26.26 27.38
N LEU A 8 -15.09 26.14 28.33
CA LEU A 8 -13.70 25.76 28.04
C LEU A 8 -13.61 24.37 27.40
N ALA A 9 -14.38 23.40 27.91
CA ALA A 9 -14.43 22.06 27.32
C ALA A 9 -14.95 22.07 25.87
N ILE A 10 -16.01 22.85 25.58
CA ILE A 10 -16.55 22.99 24.22
C ILE A 10 -15.50 23.63 23.29
N VAL A 11 -14.84 24.70 23.73
CA VAL A 11 -13.79 25.36 22.94
C VAL A 11 -12.64 24.39 22.65
N LEU A 12 -12.19 23.63 23.65
CA LEU A 12 -11.16 22.61 23.48
C LEU A 12 -11.56 21.53 22.47
N SER A 13 -12.81 21.04 22.52
CA SER A 13 -13.31 20.06 21.56
C SER A 13 -13.38 20.60 20.13
N VAL A 14 -13.81 21.85 19.95
CA VAL A 14 -13.87 22.50 18.62
C VAL A 14 -12.46 22.69 18.05
N VAL A 15 -11.51 23.15 18.86
CA VAL A 15 -10.10 23.29 18.45
C VAL A 15 -9.51 21.94 18.06
N ALA A 16 -9.73 20.90 18.87
CA ALA A 16 -9.24 19.55 18.59
C ALA A 16 -9.81 18.98 17.28
N ALA A 17 -11.12 19.16 17.03
CA ALA A 17 -11.76 18.73 15.80
C ALA A 17 -11.19 19.48 14.57
N SER A 18 -10.98 20.79 14.68
CA SER A 18 -10.39 21.60 13.61
C SER A 18 -8.91 21.33 13.32
N ALA A 19 -8.20 20.68 14.26
CA ALA A 19 -6.79 20.33 14.12
C ALA A 19 -6.56 18.97 13.43
N GLN A 20 -7.62 18.20 13.15
CA GLN A 20 -7.51 16.92 12.46
C GLN A 20 -7.12 17.14 10.99
N ARG A 21 -6.07 16.45 10.55
CA ARG A 21 -5.68 16.42 9.13
C ARG A 21 -6.45 15.29 8.43
N PRO A 22 -6.88 15.47 7.17
CA PRO A 22 -7.42 14.38 6.38
C PRO A 22 -6.38 13.26 6.27
N PRO A 23 -6.79 11.98 6.32
CA PRO A 23 -5.87 10.89 6.10
C PRO A 23 -5.38 10.90 4.64
N VAL A 24 -4.13 10.53 4.43
CA VAL A 24 -3.53 10.26 3.14
C VAL A 24 -3.80 8.81 2.78
N VAL A 25 -4.51 8.61 1.67
CA VAL A 25 -4.82 7.29 1.11
C VAL A 25 -4.15 7.16 -0.25
N MET A 26 -3.42 6.07 -0.46
CA MET A 26 -2.74 5.75 -1.71
C MET A 26 -3.43 4.59 -2.41
N PHE A 27 -3.64 4.71 -3.72
CA PHE A 27 -3.92 3.59 -4.61
C PHE A 27 -2.74 3.40 -5.56
N TYR A 28 -2.23 2.18 -5.69
CA TYR A 28 -1.07 1.87 -6.51
C TYR A 28 -1.27 0.56 -7.29
N ASN A 29 -1.41 0.65 -8.61
CA ASN A 29 -1.23 -0.50 -9.48
C ASN A 29 0.28 -0.78 -9.63
N VAL A 30 0.74 -1.94 -9.19
CA VAL A 30 2.16 -2.32 -9.19
C VAL A 30 2.57 -3.08 -10.46
N GLU A 31 1.73 -3.06 -11.50
CA GLU A 31 1.99 -3.63 -12.83
C GLU A 31 2.37 -5.11 -12.73
N SER A 32 1.48 -5.93 -12.18
CA SER A 32 1.64 -7.38 -11.99
C SER A 32 2.86 -7.78 -11.13
N LEU A 33 2.70 -7.78 -9.80
CA LEU A 33 3.68 -8.31 -8.86
C LEU A 33 3.52 -9.82 -8.73
N TYR A 34 4.09 -10.54 -9.70
CA TYR A 34 4.19 -12.00 -9.67
C TYR A 34 5.46 -12.47 -8.96
N ASP A 35 5.38 -13.64 -8.35
CA ASP A 35 6.53 -14.41 -7.88
C ASP A 35 7.29 -15.02 -9.08
N THR A 36 8.16 -16.00 -8.87
CA THR A 36 9.01 -16.59 -9.94
C THR A 36 8.59 -18.00 -10.35
N ILE A 37 7.48 -18.48 -9.81
CA ILE A 37 6.91 -19.82 -9.94
C ILE A 37 5.62 -19.67 -10.75
N PRO A 38 5.48 -20.39 -11.88
CA PRO A 38 4.28 -20.27 -12.67
C PRO A 38 3.04 -20.79 -11.94
N SER A 39 1.96 -20.04 -12.01
CA SER A 39 0.65 -20.38 -11.44
C SER A 39 -0.02 -21.54 -12.19
N LEU A 40 -0.86 -22.29 -11.47
CA LEU A 40 -1.74 -23.31 -12.06
C LEU A 40 -3.06 -22.72 -12.59
N PHE A 41 -3.39 -21.48 -12.23
CA PHE A 41 -4.72 -20.90 -12.42
C PHE A 41 -4.78 -19.78 -13.46
N TYR A 42 -3.63 -19.20 -13.85
CA TYR A 42 -3.53 -18.17 -14.88
C TYR A 42 -2.17 -18.24 -15.59
N ASN A 43 -2.06 -17.57 -16.73
CA ASN A 43 -0.84 -17.56 -17.52
C ASN A 43 0.08 -16.40 -17.11
N ASP A 44 1.05 -16.71 -16.25
CA ASP A 44 2.14 -15.84 -15.82
C ASP A 44 3.51 -16.36 -16.30
N SER A 45 3.53 -17.30 -17.25
CA SER A 45 4.75 -18.04 -17.64
C SER A 45 5.90 -17.14 -18.11
N ASP A 46 5.58 -15.95 -18.63
CA ASP A 46 6.54 -14.90 -18.98
C ASP A 46 7.31 -14.36 -17.76
N TYR A 47 6.68 -14.35 -16.58
CA TYR A 47 7.21 -13.94 -15.29
C TYR A 47 7.88 -15.09 -14.53
N THR A 48 8.61 -15.94 -15.25
CA THR A 48 9.45 -16.98 -14.65
C THR A 48 10.91 -16.85 -15.11
N PRO A 49 11.88 -17.53 -14.47
CA PRO A 49 13.28 -17.46 -14.90
C PRO A 49 13.49 -18.00 -16.32
N LYS A 50 12.60 -18.89 -16.78
CA LYS A 50 12.58 -19.46 -18.12
C LYS A 50 11.66 -18.71 -19.09
N GLY A 51 10.82 -17.82 -18.58
CA GLY A 51 9.88 -17.01 -19.34
C GLY A 51 10.56 -15.96 -20.19
N SER A 52 9.79 -15.33 -21.09
CA SER A 52 10.31 -14.32 -22.00
C SER A 52 10.91 -13.10 -21.29
N LEU A 53 10.38 -12.74 -20.11
CA LEU A 53 10.88 -11.62 -19.31
C LEU A 53 12.09 -11.98 -18.44
N ARG A 54 12.48 -13.27 -18.39
CA ARG A 54 13.55 -13.79 -17.53
C ARG A 54 13.40 -13.31 -16.09
N TRP A 55 12.17 -13.38 -15.58
CA TRP A 55 11.82 -12.91 -14.25
C TRP A 55 12.45 -13.82 -13.21
N ASN A 56 13.39 -13.28 -12.43
CA ASN A 56 14.17 -14.05 -11.48
C ASN A 56 14.14 -13.38 -10.11
N THR A 57 14.68 -14.05 -9.09
CA THR A 57 14.70 -13.56 -7.72
C THR A 57 15.27 -12.15 -7.61
N THR A 58 16.34 -11.83 -8.35
CA THR A 58 16.92 -10.48 -8.34
C THR A 58 15.93 -9.44 -8.85
N ARG A 59 15.25 -9.68 -9.98
CA ARG A 59 14.26 -8.75 -10.55
C ARG A 59 13.03 -8.60 -9.65
N TYR A 60 12.55 -9.70 -9.07
CA TYR A 60 11.47 -9.69 -8.09
C TYR A 60 11.82 -8.82 -6.89
N GLN A 61 13.01 -9.02 -6.30
CA GLN A 61 13.50 -8.22 -5.17
C GLN A 61 13.69 -6.74 -5.53
N SER A 62 14.22 -6.44 -6.72
CA SER A 62 14.33 -5.07 -7.19
C SER A 62 12.97 -4.39 -7.37
N LYS A 63 11.96 -5.12 -7.85
CA LYS A 63 10.59 -4.61 -7.97
C LYS A 63 9.96 -4.36 -6.61
N LEU A 64 10.12 -5.27 -5.65
CA LEU A 64 9.68 -5.05 -4.27
C LEU A 64 10.30 -3.78 -3.68
N GLN A 65 11.62 -3.61 -3.80
CA GLN A 65 12.31 -2.42 -3.32
C GLN A 65 11.79 -1.13 -3.97
N ALA A 66 11.53 -1.15 -5.28
CA ALA A 66 10.95 -0.02 -5.98
C ALA A 66 9.55 0.32 -5.44
N ILE A 67 8.67 -0.68 -5.31
CA ILE A 67 7.31 -0.50 -4.78
C ILE A 67 7.36 0.05 -3.35
N THR A 68 8.18 -0.54 -2.47
CA THR A 68 8.27 -0.10 -1.07
C THR A 68 8.82 1.32 -0.98
N SER A 69 9.82 1.69 -1.79
CA SER A 69 10.35 3.06 -1.80
C SER A 69 9.29 4.11 -2.16
N VAL A 70 8.38 3.79 -3.09
CA VAL A 70 7.27 4.68 -3.45
C VAL A 70 6.29 4.78 -2.29
N VAL A 71 5.89 3.64 -1.71
CA VAL A 71 4.97 3.61 -0.55
C VAL A 71 5.54 4.42 0.63
N ASP A 72 6.81 4.23 0.96
CA ASP A 72 7.50 4.95 2.04
C ASP A 72 7.56 6.46 1.76
N SER A 73 7.76 6.86 0.51
CA SER A 73 7.83 8.27 0.13
C SER A 73 6.49 9.01 0.26
N VAL A 74 5.36 8.31 0.08
CA VAL A 74 4.02 8.89 0.19
C VAL A 74 3.58 9.01 1.65
N ALA A 75 4.07 8.12 2.51
CA ALA A 75 3.70 8.05 3.94
C ALA A 75 2.18 8.03 4.15
N ALA A 76 1.46 7.30 3.29
CA ALA A 76 0.01 7.14 3.40
C ALA A 76 -0.36 6.30 4.63
N GLU A 77 -1.48 6.62 5.29
CA GLU A 77 -1.99 5.77 6.38
C GLU A 77 -2.72 4.53 5.86
N ILE A 78 -3.25 4.59 4.63
CA ILE A 78 -3.91 3.47 3.97
C ILE A 78 -3.33 3.32 2.56
N VAL A 79 -2.89 2.11 2.23
CA VAL A 79 -2.37 1.74 0.91
C VAL A 79 -3.23 0.64 0.32
N ALA A 80 -3.81 0.90 -0.85
CA ALA A 80 -4.53 -0.07 -1.66
C ALA A 80 -3.68 -0.43 -2.89
N LEU A 81 -3.32 -1.71 -3.02
CA LEU A 81 -2.54 -2.21 -4.16
C LEU A 81 -3.44 -2.93 -5.16
N ALA A 82 -3.10 -2.84 -6.44
CA ALA A 82 -3.72 -3.62 -7.51
C ALA A 82 -2.65 -4.46 -8.25
N GLU A 83 -3.10 -5.57 -8.85
CA GLU A 83 -2.25 -6.55 -9.55
C GLU A 83 -1.14 -7.17 -8.69
N VAL A 84 -1.47 -7.41 -7.41
CA VAL A 84 -0.63 -8.23 -6.53
C VAL A 84 -1.09 -9.68 -6.63
N GLU A 85 -0.15 -10.59 -6.90
CA GLU A 85 -0.41 -12.03 -6.86
C GLU A 85 -0.79 -12.48 -5.45
N ASN A 86 -1.76 -13.39 -5.35
CA ASN A 86 -2.20 -13.92 -4.07
C ASN A 86 -1.55 -15.29 -3.81
N GLU A 87 -0.51 -15.31 -2.99
CA GLU A 87 0.23 -16.52 -2.59
C GLU A 87 -0.66 -17.60 -1.93
N SER A 88 -1.85 -17.24 -1.44
CA SER A 88 -2.80 -18.17 -0.80
C SER A 88 -3.76 -18.86 -1.78
N VAL A 89 -3.70 -18.51 -3.08
CA VAL A 89 -4.54 -19.07 -4.15
C VAL A 89 -3.67 -19.73 -5.24
N VAL A 90 -2.40 -19.99 -4.92
CA VAL A 90 -1.44 -20.76 -5.72
C VAL A 90 -1.60 -22.25 -5.46
#